data_AF-A0A356IN46-F1
#
_entry.id   AF-A0A356IN46-F1
#
_cell.length_a   1.000
_cell.length_b   1.000
_cell.length_c   1.000
_cell.angle_alpha   90.00
_cell.angle_beta   90.00
_cell.angle_gamma   90.00
#
_symmetry.space_group_name_H-M   'P 1'
#
loop_
_entity.id
_entity.type
_entity.pdbx_description
1 polymer ?
#
loop_
_entity_poly.entity_id
_entity_poly.type
_entity_poly.pdbx_seq_one_letter_code
_entity_poly.pdbx_strand_id
1 'polypeptide(L)' 'EKPFFMSDDFTLVDCVVAPILWRLPAMGIELQKSKSGNLLAYADRLFARESFQASLSDAERELRL' A
#
# COMPACT_ATOMS: atom_id res chain seq x y z
N GLU A 1 -17.22 6.45 -2.24
CA GLU A 1 -15.76 6.53 -2.09
C GLU A 1 -15.10 6.03 -3.35
N LYS A 2 -13.94 6.58 -3.73
CA LYS A 2 -13.17 6.11 -4.88
C LYS A 2 -12.23 4.96 -4.44
N PRO A 3 -12.20 3.82 -5.13
CA PRO A 3 -11.42 2.64 -4.74
C PRO A 3 -9.89 2.86 -4.80
N PHE A 4 -9.45 3.74 -5.72
CA PHE A 4 -8.06 4.10 -5.97
C PHE A 4 -7.83 5.60 -5.71
N PHE A 5 -6.58 6.06 -5.74
CA PHE A 5 -6.25 7.43 -5.35
C PHE A 5 -6.92 8.46 -6.29
N MET A 6 -7.98 9.11 -5.80
CA MET A 6 -8.83 10.04 -6.55
C MET A 6 -9.42 9.47 -7.86
N SER A 7 -9.41 8.15 -8.04
CA SER A 7 -9.81 7.47 -9.27
C SER A 7 -10.66 6.22 -8.99
N ASP A 8 -11.54 5.90 -9.94
CA ASP A 8 -12.30 4.63 -9.94
C ASP A 8 -11.48 3.49 -10.56
N ASP A 9 -10.45 3.83 -11.32
CA ASP A 9 -9.52 2.91 -11.95
C ASP A 9 -8.13 3.00 -11.31
N PHE A 10 -7.39 1.89 -11.35
CA PHE A 10 -5.99 1.85 -10.92
C PHE A 10 -5.11 2.64 -11.89
N THR A 11 -4.26 3.52 -11.36
CA THR A 11 -3.43 4.44 -12.13
C THR A 11 -1.97 4.40 -11.70
N LEU A 12 -1.11 5.14 -12.41
CA LEU A 12 0.29 5.32 -12.02
C LEU A 12 0.46 5.98 -10.64
N VAL A 13 -0.51 6.78 -10.19
CA VAL A 13 -0.44 7.40 -8.87
C VAL A 13 -0.46 6.31 -7.78
N ASP A 14 -1.29 5.28 -7.96
CA ASP A 14 -1.35 4.14 -7.06
C ASP A 14 -0.02 3.35 -7.03
N CYS A 15 0.64 3.20 -8.19
CA CYS A 15 1.97 2.59 -8.29
C CYS A 15 3.04 3.36 -7.51
N VAL A 16 2.92 4.68 -7.39
CA VAL A 16 3.85 5.53 -6.62
C VAL A 16 3.54 5.45 -5.13
N VAL A 17 2.26 5.40 -4.77
CA VAL A 17 1.83 5.40 -3.37
C VAL A 17 2.03 4.04 -2.69
N ALA A 18 1.78 2.92 -3.39
CA ALA A 18 1.85 1.60 -2.78
C ALA A 18 3.22 1.26 -2.15
N PRO A 19 4.38 1.50 -2.81
CA PRO A 19 5.69 1.23 -2.22
C PRO A 19 6.00 2.08 -0.98
N ILE A 20 5.48 3.32 -0.91
CA ILE A 20 5.61 4.21 0.25
C ILE A 20 4.85 3.60 1.43
N LEU A 21 3.58 3.22 1.22
CA LEU A 21 2.74 2.60 2.25
C LEU A 21 3.33 1.27 2.73
N TRP A 22 3.94 0.49 1.82
CA TRP A 22 4.59 -0.78 2.16
C TRP A 22 5.73 -0.59 3.17
N ARG A 23 6.52 0.48 3.00
CA ARG A 23 7.75 0.76 3.77
C ARG A 23 7.52 1.48 5.10
N LEU A 24 6.33 2.00 5.39
CA LEU A 24 6.06 2.75 6.63
C LEU A 24 6.54 2.05 7.91
N PRO A 25 6.33 0.72 8.11
CA PRO A 25 6.82 0.04 9.31
C PRO A 25 8.34 0.09 9.45
N ALA A 26 9.07 -0.06 8.34
CA ALA A 26 10.53 0.01 8.32
C ALA A 26 11.08 1.42 8.62
N MET A 27 10.25 2.45 8.42
CA MET A 27 10.55 3.84 8.78
C MET A 27 10.14 4.20 10.22
N GLY A 28 9.62 3.24 11.00
CA GLY A 28 9.09 3.48 12.35
C GLY A 28 7.77 4.26 12.35
N ILE A 29 7.04 4.27 11.24
CA ILE A 29 5.75 4.97 11.10
C ILE A 29 4.62 3.96 11.23
N GLU A 30 3.88 4.04 12.33
CA GLU A 30 2.69 3.22 12.56
C GLU A 30 1.40 4.01 12.28
N LEU A 31 0.57 3.48 11.38
CA LEU A 31 -0.74 4.04 11.10
C LEU A 31 -1.77 3.54 12.12
N GLN A 32 -2.31 4.44 12.93
CA GLN A 32 -3.35 4.10 13.91
C GLN A 32 -4.66 3.73 13.19
N LYS A 33 -5.13 2.49 13.36
CA LYS A 33 -6.39 1.98 12.74
C LYS A 33 -7.60 2.89 12.96
N SER A 34 -7.72 3.50 14.13
CA SER A 34 -8.82 4.40 14.48
C SER A 34 -8.87 5.69 13.67
N LYS A 35 -7.72 6.14 13.14
CA LYS A 35 -7.60 7.39 12.36
C LYS A 35 -7.38 7.15 10.87
N SER A 36 -6.83 6.00 10.52
CA SER A 36 -6.34 5.70 9.17
C SER A 36 -7.03 4.48 8.54
N GLY A 37 -8.22 4.08 9.02
CA GLY A 37 -8.95 2.91 8.53
C GLY A 37 -9.13 2.88 7.00
N ASN A 38 -9.56 3.99 6.40
CA ASN A 38 -9.74 4.08 4.94
C ASN A 38 -8.42 3.96 4.17
N LEU A 39 -7.35 4.55 4.71
CA LEU A 39 -6.01 4.47 4.12
C LEU A 39 -5.46 3.05 4.21
N LEU A 40 -5.66 2.37 5.34
CA LEU A 40 -5.27 0.97 5.53
C LEU A 40 -6.03 0.04 4.58
N ALA A 41 -7.35 0.20 4.49
CA ALA A 41 -8.16 -0.57 3.54
C ALA A 41 -7.73 -0.33 2.08
N TYR A 42 -7.34 0.89 1.73
CA TYR A 42 -6.77 1.21 0.43
C TYR A 42 -5.39 0.53 0.22
N ALA A 43 -4.49 0.60 1.20
CA ALA A 43 -3.20 -0.07 1.16
C ALA A 43 -3.35 -1.58 0.96
N ASP A 44 -4.25 -2.22 1.71
CA ASP A 44 -4.53 -3.65 1.62
C ASP A 44 -5.01 -4.03 0.21
N ARG A 45 -5.87 -3.22 -0.42
CA ARG A 45 -6.29 -3.43 -1.82
C ARG A 45 -5.12 -3.36 -2.79
N LEU A 46 -4.20 -2.41 -2.62
CA LEU A 46 -3.02 -2.29 -3.47
C LEU A 46 -2.08 -3.49 -3.28
N PHE A 47 -1.85 -3.89 -2.03
CA PHE A 47 -0.93 -4.97 -1.69
C PHE A 47 -1.45 -6.33 -2.15
N ALA A 48 -2.76 -6.55 -2.14
CA ALA A 48 -3.37 -7.80 -2.60
C ALA A 48 -3.27 -8.03 -4.11
N ARG A 49 -2.89 -7.01 -4.92
CA ARG A 49 -2.78 -7.17 -6.38
C ARG A 49 -1.60 -8.08 -6.73
N GLU A 50 -1.85 -9.04 -7.61
CA GLU A 50 -0.81 -9.93 -8.14
C GLU A 50 0.38 -9.16 -8.73
N SER A 51 0.11 -8.06 -9.43
CA SER A 51 1.16 -7.19 -9.99
C SER A 51 2.03 -6.54 -8.91
N PHE A 52 1.44 -6.15 -7.78
CA PHE A 52 2.19 -5.58 -6.67
C PHE A 52 3.03 -6.66 -6.00
N GLN A 53 2.42 -7.82 -5.70
CA GLN A 53 3.12 -8.96 -5.14
C GLN A 53 4.27 -9.43 -6.03
N ALA A 54 4.09 -9.48 -7.36
CA ALA A 54 5.14 -9.85 -8.29
C ALA A 54 6.26 -8.80 -8.40
N SER A 55 5.96 -7.52 -8.13
CA SER A 55 6.94 -6.43 -8.19
C SER A 55 7.87 -6.35 -6.98
N LEU A 56 7.49 -6.95 -5.85
CA LEU A 56 8.30 -6.92 -4.62
C LEU A 56 9.58 -7.75 -4.77
N SER A 57 10.72 -7.10 -4.51
CA SER A 57 12.00 -7.76 -4.26
C SER A 57 11.99 -8.53 -2.94
N ASP A 58 12.91 -9.49 -2.78
CA ASP A 58 13.02 -10.29 -1.55
C ASP A 58 13.25 -9.40 -0.32
N ALA A 59 14.12 -8.40 -0.43
CA ALA A 59 14.38 -7.42 0.63
C ALA A 59 13.13 -6.62 1.01
N GLU A 60 12.24 -6.31 0.05
CA GLU A 60 10.97 -5.62 0.37
C GLU A 60 9.98 -6.55 1.06
N ARG A 61 9.94 -7.85 0.72
CA ARG A 61 9.07 -8.82 1.39
C ARG A 61 9.43 -8.96 2.87
N GLU A 62 10.72 -8.98 3.18
CA GLU A 62 11.23 -9.07 4.55
C GLU A 62 10.80 -7.91 5.45
N LEU A 63 10.44 -6.74 4.89
CA LEU A 63 9.95 -5.60 5.69
C LEU A 63 8.64 -5.90 6.45
N ARG A 64 7.92 -6.97 6.08
CA ARG A 64 6.61 -7.33 6.65
C ARG A 64 6.46 -8.83 6.94
N LEU A 65 7.59 -9.57 6.96
CA LEU A 65 7.65 -10.96 7.45
C LEU A 65 7.73 -11.03 8.98
#